data_AF-A0A345GSJ5-F1
#
_entry.id   AF-A0A345GSJ5-F1
#
_cell.length_a   1.000
_cell.length_b   1.000
_cell.length_c   1.000
_cell.angle_alpha   90.00
_cell.angle_beta   90.00
_cell.angle_gamma   90.00
#
_symmetry.space_group_name_H-M   'P 1'
#
loop_
_entity.id
_entity.type
_entity.pdbx_description
1 polymer ?
#
loop_
_entity_poly.entity_id
_entity_poly.type
_entity_poly.pdbx_seq_one_letter_code
_entity_poly.pdbx_strand_id
1 'polypeptide(L)'
;NYSKKKLHQIWGSYYSAYPNWDKLLKKYNQGQLSIEDLLKIHSSTNERVATLNDFYTYVFGNIKHVSSILDFGCGFNPLALYQWNENEKIIYHAYDIDRAEIAFLSSIIGKLKTTIKYRFLNKESDVYKGTYDVIFLLKMLPVLKQQDVNIL
;
A
#
# COMPACT_ATOMS: atom_id res chain seq x y z
N ASN A 1 -5.05 -19.69 14.91
CA ASN A 1 -3.63 -19.30 15.07
C ASN A 1 -2.69 -19.75 13.95
N TYR A 2 -3.05 -20.76 13.13
CA TYR A 2 -2.29 -21.13 11.92
C TYR A 2 -2.37 -20.07 10.81
N SER A 3 -3.54 -19.43 10.63
CA SER A 3 -3.79 -18.40 9.60
C SER A 3 -2.91 -17.16 9.75
N LYS A 4 -2.81 -16.57 10.96
CA LYS A 4 -1.97 -15.39 11.21
C LYS A 4 -0.48 -15.62 10.94
N LYS A 5 0.05 -16.79 11.30
CA LYS A 5 1.46 -17.13 11.09
C LYS A 5 1.79 -17.31 9.60
N LYS A 6 0.89 -17.95 8.85
CA LYS A 6 1.00 -18.12 7.39
C LYS A 6 0.86 -16.78 6.65
N LEU A 7 -0.09 -15.93 7.05
CA LEU A 7 -0.23 -14.57 6.53
C LEU A 7 1.01 -13.71 6.79
N HIS A 8 1.58 -13.79 7.99
CA HIS A 8 2.81 -13.07 8.31
C HIS A 8 4.02 -13.58 7.51
N GLN A 9 4.08 -14.89 7.21
CA GLN A 9 5.12 -15.46 6.34
C GLN A 9 4.97 -14.98 4.88
N ILE A 10 3.74 -14.90 4.38
CA ILE A 10 3.46 -14.37 3.04
C ILE A 10 3.79 -12.87 2.97
N TRP A 11 3.36 -12.09 3.96
CA TRP A 11 3.72 -10.67 4.07
C TRP A 11 5.24 -10.49 4.14
N GLY A 12 5.94 -11.30 4.96
CA GLY A 12 7.39 -11.25 5.11
C GLY A 12 8.16 -11.56 3.83
N SER A 13 7.56 -12.26 2.86
CA SER A 13 8.20 -12.55 1.57
C SER A 13 8.40 -11.31 0.69
N TYR A 14 7.69 -10.21 0.99
CA TYR A 14 7.87 -8.95 0.27
C TYR A 14 9.08 -8.14 0.75
N TYR A 15 9.79 -8.62 1.78
CA TYR A 15 10.98 -8.00 2.34
C TYR A 15 12.17 -8.96 2.31
N SER A 16 13.34 -8.47 1.93
CA SER A 16 14.59 -9.24 2.03
C SER A 16 15.00 -9.51 3.48
N ALA A 17 14.63 -8.61 4.38
CA ALA A 17 14.73 -8.75 5.84
C ALA A 17 13.63 -7.92 6.50
N TYR A 18 13.14 -8.34 7.66
CA TYR A 18 12.10 -7.61 8.39
C TYR A 18 12.55 -6.15 8.65
N PRO A 19 11.79 -5.14 8.20
CA PRO A 19 12.21 -3.75 8.33
C PRO A 19 12.26 -3.28 9.78
N ASN A 20 13.30 -2.49 10.09
CA ASN A 20 13.30 -1.70 11.32
C ASN A 20 12.62 -0.35 11.04
N TRP A 21 11.31 -0.29 11.30
CA TRP A 21 10.46 0.87 11.00
C TRP A 21 10.95 2.16 11.64
N ASP A 22 11.39 2.12 12.90
CA ASP A 22 11.88 3.30 13.62
C ASP A 22 13.16 3.85 12.98
N LYS A 23 14.08 2.96 12.58
CA LYS A 23 15.30 3.33 11.89
C LYS A 23 15.00 3.95 10.52
N LEU A 24 14.07 3.36 9.77
CA LEU A 24 13.66 3.90 8.47
C LEU A 24 13.01 5.27 8.61
N LEU A 25 12.08 5.42 9.56
CA LEU A 25 11.41 6.69 9.82
C LEU A 25 12.41 7.77 10.25
N LYS A 26 13.37 7.43 11.10
CA LYS A 26 14.45 8.34 11.50
C LYS A 26 15.27 8.81 10.29
N LYS A 27 15.71 7.88 9.44
CA LYS A 27 16.47 8.20 8.23
C LYS A 27 15.68 9.09 7.28
N TYR A 28 14.40 8.79 7.05
CA TYR A 28 13.52 9.62 6.23
C TYR A 28 13.39 11.04 6.80
N ASN A 29 13.16 11.18 8.11
CA ASN A 29 13.04 12.50 8.76
C ASN A 29 14.34 13.31 8.70
N GLN A 30 15.48 12.64 8.61
CA GLN A 30 16.80 13.27 8.44
C GLN A 30 17.12 13.59 6.98
N GLY A 31 16.19 13.35 6.04
CA GLY A 31 16.40 13.55 4.60
C GLY A 31 17.35 12.54 3.96
N GLN A 32 17.66 11.44 4.64
CA GLN A 32 18.59 10.41 4.15
C GLN A 32 17.92 9.37 3.26
N LEU A 33 16.60 9.35 3.22
CA LEU A 33 15.79 8.49 2.34
C LEU A 33 14.73 9.34 1.66
N SER A 34 14.65 9.23 0.34
CA SER A 34 13.52 9.73 -0.44
C SER A 34 12.33 8.78 -0.37
N ILE A 35 11.17 9.21 -0.89
CA ILE A 35 10.02 8.31 -1.05
C ILE A 35 10.34 7.18 -2.03
N GLU A 36 11.10 7.48 -3.09
CA GLU A 36 11.53 6.47 -4.06
C GLU A 36 12.42 5.40 -3.41
N ASP A 37 13.32 5.79 -2.51
CA ASP A 37 14.15 4.83 -1.75
C ASP A 37 13.28 3.94 -0.85
N LEU A 38 12.23 4.49 -0.25
CA LEU A 38 11.29 3.72 0.55
C LEU A 38 10.52 2.70 -0.30
N LEU A 39 10.06 3.08 -1.51
CA LEU A 39 9.36 2.18 -2.41
C LEU A 39 10.20 0.96 -2.82
N LYS A 40 11.53 1.12 -2.89
CA LYS A 40 12.47 0.05 -3.23
C LYS A 40 12.65 -0.99 -2.10
N ILE A 41 12.19 -0.70 -0.87
CA ILE A 41 12.31 -1.62 0.28
C ILE A 41 11.33 -2.80 0.16
N HIS A 42 10.13 -2.55 -0.36
CA HIS A 42 9.09 -3.57 -0.53
C HIS A 42 9.11 -4.08 -1.97
N SER A 43 9.28 -5.39 -2.17
CA SER A 43 9.58 -5.96 -3.49
C SER A 43 8.49 -5.67 -4.53
N SER A 44 7.21 -5.70 -4.15
CA SER A 44 6.08 -5.39 -5.04
C SER A 44 6.09 -3.95 -5.56
N THR A 45 6.55 -3.00 -4.75
CA THR A 45 6.67 -1.60 -5.17
C THR A 45 7.99 -1.32 -5.86
N ASN A 46 9.07 -2.00 -5.47
CA ASN A 46 10.37 -1.93 -6.15
C ASN A 46 10.24 -2.33 -7.63
N GLU A 47 9.49 -3.39 -7.93
CA GLU A 47 9.23 -3.81 -9.30
C GLU A 47 8.45 -2.79 -10.14
N ARG A 48 7.66 -1.91 -9.50
CA ARG A 48 6.80 -0.93 -10.18
C ARG A 48 7.36 0.48 -10.20
N VAL A 49 8.32 0.81 -9.33
CA VAL A 49 8.77 2.20 -9.12
C VAL A 49 9.30 2.85 -10.40
N ALA A 50 9.97 2.08 -11.27
CA ALA A 50 10.51 2.57 -12.54
C ALA A 50 9.42 2.91 -13.58
N THR A 51 8.22 2.38 -13.45
CA THR A 51 7.11 2.55 -14.42
C THR A 51 5.84 3.08 -13.73
N LEU A 52 6.02 3.82 -12.64
CA LEU A 52 4.91 4.22 -11.76
C LEU A 52 3.90 5.13 -12.47
N ASN A 53 4.41 6.08 -13.26
CA ASN A 53 3.58 6.99 -14.04
C ASN A 53 2.76 6.25 -15.09
N ASP A 54 3.38 5.33 -15.83
CA ASP A 54 2.68 4.54 -16.85
C ASP A 54 1.63 3.63 -16.21
N PHE A 55 1.97 3.01 -15.08
CA PHE A 55 1.05 2.15 -14.33
C PHE A 55 -0.22 2.89 -13.92
N TYR A 56 -0.10 4.01 -13.22
CA TYR A 56 -1.29 4.73 -12.75
C TYR A 56 -2.00 5.48 -13.87
N THR A 57 -1.28 5.98 -14.89
CA THR A 57 -1.92 6.55 -16.08
C THR A 57 -2.75 5.51 -16.81
N TYR A 58 -2.27 4.27 -16.92
CA TYR A 58 -3.03 3.17 -17.50
C TYR A 58 -4.25 2.80 -16.65
N VAL A 59 -4.07 2.67 -15.32
CA VAL A 59 -5.13 2.32 -14.37
C VAL A 59 -6.26 3.36 -14.38
N PHE A 60 -5.93 4.65 -14.35
CA PHE A 60 -6.91 5.73 -14.22
C PHE A 60 -7.33 6.35 -15.55
N GLY A 61 -6.58 6.14 -16.64
CA GLY A 61 -6.79 6.82 -17.92
C GLY A 61 -8.16 6.58 -18.57
N ASN A 62 -8.84 5.49 -18.19
CA ASN A 62 -10.19 5.17 -18.67
C ASN A 62 -11.29 5.38 -17.61
N ILE A 63 -10.94 5.83 -16.40
CA ILE A 63 -11.89 6.03 -15.31
C ILE A 63 -12.23 7.52 -15.22
N LYS A 64 -13.47 7.86 -15.58
CA LYS A 64 -13.91 9.28 -15.70
C LYS A 64 -13.74 10.09 -14.40
N HIS A 65 -13.97 9.47 -13.25
CA HIS A 65 -13.80 10.10 -11.94
C HIS A 65 -13.55 9.03 -10.89
N VAL A 66 -12.55 9.25 -10.02
CA VAL A 66 -12.26 8.40 -8.87
C VAL A 66 -12.28 9.27 -7.62
N SER A 67 -13.24 9.01 -6.74
CA SER A 67 -13.39 9.72 -5.47
C SER A 67 -12.97 8.85 -4.28
N SER A 68 -13.01 7.53 -4.45
CA SER A 68 -12.76 6.56 -3.38
C SER A 68 -12.01 5.34 -3.90
N ILE A 69 -10.95 4.98 -3.17
CA ILE A 69 -10.15 3.78 -3.46
C ILE A 69 -10.06 2.95 -2.19
N LEU A 70 -10.19 1.64 -2.35
CA LEU A 70 -9.74 0.65 -1.38
C LEU A 70 -8.51 -0.06 -1.94
N ASP A 71 -7.45 -0.17 -1.15
CA ASP A 71 -6.26 -0.93 -1.47
C ASP A 71 -6.04 -2.01 -0.43
N PHE A 72 -6.22 -3.27 -0.86
CA PHE A 72 -6.22 -4.44 0.02
C PHE A 72 -4.91 -5.20 -0.13
N GLY A 73 -4.14 -5.28 0.97
CA GLY A 73 -2.74 -5.68 0.91
C GLY A 73 -1.90 -4.55 0.32
N CYS A 74 -2.08 -3.33 0.84
CA CYS A 74 -1.57 -2.13 0.21
C CYS A 74 -0.04 -2.08 0.15
N GLY A 75 0.66 -2.77 1.06
CA GLY A 75 2.10 -2.63 1.20
C GLY A 75 2.51 -1.15 1.17
N PHE A 76 3.51 -0.84 0.34
CA PHE A 76 4.02 0.52 0.14
C PHE A 76 3.31 1.32 -0.96
N ASN A 77 2.25 0.79 -1.55
CA ASN A 77 1.48 1.45 -2.61
C ASN A 77 0.89 2.83 -2.22
N PRO A 78 0.55 3.15 -0.95
CA PRO A 78 0.13 4.50 -0.56
C PRO A 78 1.19 5.57 -0.90
N LEU A 79 2.47 5.26 -0.73
CA LEU A 79 3.57 6.17 -1.08
C LEU A 79 3.71 6.30 -2.61
N ALA A 80 3.43 5.23 -3.33
CA ALA A 80 3.50 5.20 -4.79
C ALA A 80 2.36 6.04 -5.39
N LEU A 81 1.15 5.93 -4.86
CA LEU A 81 0.02 6.77 -5.27
C LEU A 81 0.31 8.25 -5.00
N TYR A 82 0.89 8.59 -3.85
CA TYR A 82 1.31 9.96 -3.54
C TYR A 82 2.27 10.53 -4.60
N GLN A 83 3.26 9.76 -5.06
CA GLN A 83 4.21 10.23 -6.07
C GLN A 83 3.58 10.49 -7.44
N TRP A 84 2.47 9.80 -7.76
CA TRP A 84 1.77 9.98 -9.04
C TRP A 84 0.72 11.09 -8.99
N ASN A 85 -0.02 11.22 -7.88
CA ASN A 85 -1.18 12.09 -7.79
C ASN A 85 -0.97 13.29 -6.86
N GLU A 86 -0.85 14.48 -7.46
CA GLU A 86 -0.76 15.73 -6.72
C GLU A 86 -2.12 16.45 -6.58
N ASN A 87 -3.10 16.17 -7.46
CA ASN A 87 -4.22 17.10 -7.68
C ASN A 87 -5.62 16.51 -7.43
N GLU A 88 -5.79 15.18 -7.44
CA GLU A 88 -7.11 14.57 -7.27
C GLU A 88 -7.49 14.39 -5.80
N LYS A 89 -8.71 14.82 -5.46
CA LYS A 89 -9.28 14.67 -4.11
C LYS A 89 -9.84 13.26 -3.93
N ILE A 90 -8.98 12.32 -3.57
CA ILE A 90 -9.33 10.91 -3.37
C ILE A 90 -9.41 10.59 -1.88
N ILE A 91 -10.40 9.79 -1.46
CA ILE A 91 -10.36 9.10 -0.15
C ILE A 91 -9.73 7.72 -0.37
N TYR A 92 -8.53 7.51 0.17
CA TYR A 92 -7.74 6.31 -0.04
C TYR A 92 -7.72 5.43 1.21
N HIS A 93 -8.36 4.27 1.14
CA HIS A 93 -8.38 3.29 2.23
C HIS A 93 -7.25 2.28 2.02
N ALA A 94 -6.19 2.40 2.82
CA ALA A 94 -5.02 1.54 2.75
C ALA A 94 -5.14 0.45 3.83
N TYR A 95 -5.34 -0.79 3.42
CA TYR A 95 -5.40 -1.93 4.34
C TYR A 95 -4.19 -2.85 4.13
N ASP A 96 -3.50 -3.16 5.22
CA ASP A 96 -2.54 -4.27 5.29
C ASP A 96 -2.62 -4.93 6.68
N ILE A 97 -2.13 -6.17 6.76
CA ILE A 97 -2.20 -6.97 7.98
C ILE A 97 -1.15 -6.54 9.02
N ASP A 98 -0.01 -6.00 8.57
CA ASP A 98 1.06 -5.58 9.46
C ASP A 98 0.81 -4.19 10.04
N ARG A 99 0.60 -4.13 11.36
CA ARG A 99 0.27 -2.88 12.05
C ARG A 99 1.44 -1.91 12.11
N ALA A 100 2.66 -2.42 12.15
CA ALA A 100 3.85 -1.59 12.28
C ALA A 100 4.18 -0.93 10.93
N GLU A 101 4.00 -1.65 9.83
CA GLU A 101 4.02 -1.10 8.47
C GLU A 101 2.97 0.01 8.31
N ILE A 102 1.72 -0.25 8.70
CA ILE A 102 0.64 0.73 8.60
C ILE A 102 0.94 1.99 9.43
N ALA A 103 1.45 1.83 10.65
CA ALA A 103 1.85 2.96 11.49
C ALA A 103 3.02 3.76 10.88
N PHE A 104 4.00 3.06 10.29
CA PHE A 104 5.10 3.66 9.56
C PHE A 104 4.60 4.50 8.37
N LEU A 105 3.77 3.93 7.50
CA LEU A 105 3.19 4.61 6.34
C LEU A 105 2.38 5.85 6.75
N SER A 106 1.54 5.71 7.78
CA SER A 106 0.77 6.82 8.33
C SER A 106 1.67 7.96 8.83
N SER A 107 2.82 7.64 9.42
CA SER A 107 3.79 8.63 9.92
C SER A 107 4.50 9.39 8.81
N ILE A 108 4.76 8.73 7.67
CA ILE A 108 5.34 9.34 6.48
C ILE A 108 4.30 10.24 5.80
N ILE A 109 3.15 9.67 5.44
CA ILE A 109 2.07 10.40 4.75
C ILE A 109 1.60 11.62 5.53
N GLY A 110 1.50 11.55 6.86
CA GLY A 110 1.09 12.68 7.71
C GLY A 110 2.00 13.91 7.64
N LYS A 111 3.20 13.78 7.05
CA LYS A 111 4.15 14.88 6.83
C LYS A 111 4.12 15.43 5.41
N LEU A 112 3.44 14.75 4.50
CA LEU A 112 3.38 15.12 3.09
C LEU A 112 2.23 16.09 2.84
N LYS A 113 2.43 16.99 1.90
CA LYS A 113 1.36 17.86 1.40
C LYS A 113 0.62 17.12 0.29
N THR A 114 -0.59 16.65 0.57
CA THR A 114 -1.38 15.86 -0.38
C THR A 114 -2.86 16.23 -0.29
N THR A 115 -3.56 16.14 -1.42
CA THR A 115 -5.01 16.26 -1.55
C THR A 115 -5.73 14.94 -1.24
N ILE A 116 -5.00 13.83 -1.19
CA ILE A 116 -5.51 12.50 -0.88
C ILE A 116 -5.77 12.38 0.62
N LYS A 117 -6.97 11.95 1.00
CA LYS A 117 -7.34 11.63 2.37
C LYS A 117 -7.10 10.16 2.65
N TYR A 118 -5.96 9.86 3.25
CA TYR A 118 -5.60 8.49 3.63
C TYR A 118 -6.36 8.00 4.86
N ARG A 119 -6.87 6.77 4.78
CA ARG A 119 -7.51 6.01 5.85
C ARG A 119 -6.76 4.69 6.00
N PHE A 120 -5.87 4.63 6.98
CA PHE A 120 -5.08 3.45 7.27
C PHE A 120 -5.88 2.47 8.11
N LEU A 121 -5.99 1.23 7.63
CA LEU A 121 -6.78 0.16 8.21
C LEU A 121 -5.88 -1.05 8.47
N ASN A 122 -6.12 -1.76 9.57
CA ASN A 122 -5.41 -3.00 9.92
C ASN A 122 -6.34 -4.09 10.46
N LYS A 123 -7.65 -3.90 10.29
CA LYS A 123 -8.70 -4.86 10.60
C LYS A 123 -9.54 -5.11 9.36
N GLU A 124 -9.63 -6.36 8.96
CA GLU A 124 -10.34 -6.80 7.76
C GLU A 124 -11.83 -6.38 7.79
N SER A 125 -12.46 -6.44 8.96
CA SER A 125 -13.86 -6.03 9.15
C SER A 125 -14.15 -4.57 8.79
N ASP A 126 -13.13 -3.71 8.78
CA ASP A 126 -13.30 -2.29 8.47
C ASP A 126 -13.25 -2.02 6.96
N VAL A 127 -12.74 -2.98 6.18
CA VAL A 127 -12.69 -2.93 4.72
C VAL A 127 -14.06 -3.22 4.10
N TYR A 128 -14.79 -4.22 4.62
CA TYR A 128 -16.02 -4.73 4.00
C TYR A 128 -17.29 -3.87 4.23
N LYS A 129 -17.16 -2.67 4.81
CA LYS A 129 -18.30 -1.83 5.19
C LYS A 129 -18.64 -0.73 4.18
N GLY A 130 -17.91 -0.63 3.07
CA GLY A 130 -18.02 0.49 2.12
C GLY A 130 -18.21 0.07 0.66
N THR A 131 -18.62 1.05 -0.15
CA THR A 131 -18.57 1.01 -1.62
C THR A 131 -17.40 1.88 -2.10
N TYR A 132 -16.67 1.41 -3.10
CA TYR A 132 -15.47 2.09 -3.62
C TYR A 132 -15.53 2.18 -5.15
N ASP A 133 -15.02 3.27 -5.71
CA ASP A 133 -14.93 3.44 -7.17
C ASP A 133 -13.88 2.51 -7.77
N VAL A 134 -12.79 2.28 -7.03
CA VAL A 134 -11.68 1.39 -7.41
C VAL A 134 -11.28 0.53 -6.22
N ILE A 135 -11.05 -0.76 -6.48
CA ILE A 135 -10.45 -1.69 -5.52
C ILE A 135 -9.13 -2.21 -6.11
N PHE A 136 -8.04 -1.99 -5.39
CA PHE A 136 -6.73 -2.55 -5.69
C PHE A 136 -6.53 -3.90 -4.98
N LEU A 137 -6.16 -4.90 -5.79
CA LEU A 137 -5.76 -6.25 -5.38
C LEU A 137 -4.38 -6.57 -5.97
N LEU A 138 -3.43 -5.66 -5.82
CA LEU A 138 -2.14 -5.71 -6.51
C LEU A 138 -1.27 -6.85 -5.96
N LYS A 139 -0.93 -7.82 -6.82
CA LYS A 139 -0.20 -9.04 -6.45
C LYS A 139 -0.83 -9.86 -5.33
N MET A 140 -2.14 -9.72 -5.12
CA MET A 140 -2.86 -10.53 -4.13
C MET A 140 -3.24 -11.91 -4.66
N LEU A 141 -3.27 -12.12 -5.98
CA LEU A 141 -3.66 -13.41 -6.57
C LEU A 141 -2.79 -14.61 -6.13
N PRO A 142 -1.44 -14.52 -6.06
CA PRO A 142 -0.62 -15.62 -5.52
C PRO A 142 -0.90 -15.89 -4.04
N VAL A 143 -1.15 -14.84 -3.26
CA VAL A 143 -1.45 -14.91 -1.83
C VAL A 143 -2.80 -15.60 -1.59
N LEU A 144 -3.83 -15.23 -2.37
CA LEU A 144 -5.17 -15.81 -2.30
C LEU A 144 -5.16 -17.29 -2.73
N LYS A 145 -4.40 -17.64 -3.78
CA LYS A 145 -4.25 -19.02 -4.24
C LYS A 145 -3.53 -19.92 -3.22
N GLN A 146 -2.54 -19.40 -2.48
CA GLN A 146 -1.84 -20.16 -1.42
C GLN A 146 -2.70 -20.38 -0.15
N GLN A 147 -3.86 -19.73 -0.05
CA GLN A 147 -4.77 -19.84 1.08
C GLN A 147 -5.87 -20.90 0.90
N ASP A 148 -5.90 -21.66 -0.21
CA ASP A 148 -6.93 -22.68 -0.50
C ASP A 148 -8.36 -22.15 -0.32
N VAL A 149 -8.61 -20.93 -0.79
CA VAL A 149 -9.97 -20.45 -0.95
C VAL A 149 -10.30 -20.61 -2.42
N ASN A 150 -11.24 -21.51 -2.73
CA ASN A 150 -11.92 -21.54 -4.02
C ASN A 150 -12.62 -20.18 -4.21
N ILE A 151 -11.88 -19.20 -4.71
CA ILE A 151 -12.40 -17.92 -5.17
C ILE A 151 -12.32 -17.99 -6.69
N LEU A 152 -13.23 -18.76 -7.26
CA LEU A 152 -13.87 -18.65 -8.59
C LEU A 152 -14.91 -19.78 -8.68
#